data_AF-I2GU25-F1
#
_entry.id   AF-I2GU25-F1
#
_cell.length_a   1.000
_cell.length_b   1.000
_cell.length_c   1.000
_cell.angle_alpha   90.00
_cell.angle_beta   90.00
_cell.angle_gamma   90.00
#
_symmetry.space_group_name_H-M   'P 1'
#
loop_
_entity.id
_entity.type
_entity.pdbx_description
1 polymer ?
#
loop_
_entity_poly.entity_id
_entity_poly.type
_entity_poly.pdbx_seq_one_letter_code
_entity_poly.pdbx_strand_id
1 'polypeptide(L)'
;MSATNLILIRQPGLRAISEDEILSVLTTDELRLTRSNVLVDMQQYPIDGGVWDESERYVINSAKEIRRLADDKQAARLLYFGIAEVPHILALGAYVSDQRMVDVYDYHRDLNTWRWQQSEASLAVELTNLPKEVVTQGGAAVIRVAISYPINDEDVDEVVGKDRLADIRVTLPDERSPVVASTVRSAADVQQIRQTFRQALAELLRFRPNVNLIHLFVSAPAPVCLVIGQELQLRNNVPVQTYRYRRIPGERSYKPAILLTAEEAESAARQLTAEQKERAQGIRERIWPQALQSVIDYAQTLRDEARGQTGSWFSFLRYRDELTAASPFAQLPPLWDVVQPDDTVDPEPFVGGEYGHTNDSNRWRLSDELLIGLSEACRDDDELAQLIRLFLFHEYLHAHHSLTKYNAEGVGRFANCLERLDYMADLYALLHQLDYMAKRDRKAVIGNEREVLVGQLDLILRSTWAFVPGQTVNRWQVRSVRRLLNWYWRHVQLQQSRSLPIALKTLAEPPAIELIGPALSVGGGRIYMSMTELDKTVELSLGLVLENAKFLRILNGINSNLPKLMDAFRTRQHEAIKIFFLGVFESAKQLGGALPI
;
A
#
# COMPACT_ATOMS: atom_id res chain seq x y z
N MET A 1 -14.73 11.81 -34.66
CA MET A 1 -14.65 10.41 -35.14
C MET A 1 -15.69 9.61 -34.36
N SER A 2 -16.51 8.78 -35.02
CA SER A 2 -17.44 7.90 -34.29
C SER A 2 -16.64 6.84 -33.54
N ALA A 3 -16.99 6.57 -32.28
CA ALA A 3 -16.29 5.58 -31.47
C ALA A 3 -16.49 4.18 -32.05
N THR A 4 -15.41 3.40 -32.14
CA THR A 4 -15.43 2.01 -32.64
C THR A 4 -15.46 0.98 -31.51
N ASN A 5 -15.18 1.42 -30.28
CA ASN A 5 -15.07 0.58 -29.09
C ASN A 5 -15.79 1.20 -27.89
N LEU A 6 -16.32 0.34 -27.01
CA LEU A 6 -16.86 0.72 -25.71
C LEU A 6 -16.06 0.03 -24.59
N ILE A 7 -15.78 0.78 -23.53
CA ILE A 7 -15.27 0.25 -22.27
C ILE A 7 -16.35 0.48 -21.22
N LEU A 8 -16.94 -0.61 -20.75
CA LEU A 8 -17.97 -0.63 -19.72
C LEU A 8 -17.29 -0.79 -18.36
N ILE A 9 -17.35 0.23 -17.52
CA ILE A 9 -16.74 0.24 -16.19
C ILE A 9 -17.86 -0.01 -15.18
N ARG A 10 -17.83 -1.15 -14.51
CA ARG A 10 -18.76 -1.50 -13.42
C ARG A 10 -18.03 -1.41 -12.09
N GLN A 11 -18.54 -0.61 -11.16
CA GLN A 11 -17.97 -0.49 -9.81
C GLN A 11 -19.01 -0.85 -8.74
N PRO A 12 -19.31 -2.15 -8.54
CA PRO A 12 -20.17 -2.58 -7.44
C PRO A 12 -19.47 -2.40 -6.09
N GLY A 13 -20.24 -2.13 -5.04
CA GLY A 13 -19.74 -2.01 -3.67
C GLY A 13 -20.86 -2.20 -2.65
N LEU A 14 -21.88 -1.34 -2.70
CA LEU A 14 -23.09 -1.48 -1.88
C LEU A 14 -24.11 -2.44 -2.51
N ARG A 15 -24.00 -2.70 -3.82
CA ARG A 15 -24.80 -3.66 -4.57
C ARG A 15 -24.02 -4.24 -5.74
N ALA A 16 -24.28 -5.49 -6.08
CA ALA A 16 -23.83 -6.08 -7.33
C ALA A 16 -24.45 -5.36 -8.54
N ILE A 17 -23.72 -5.36 -9.66
CA ILE A 17 -24.12 -4.76 -10.94
C ILE A 17 -23.81 -5.79 -12.03
N SER A 18 -24.84 -6.39 -12.63
CA SER A 18 -24.64 -7.37 -13.71
C SER A 18 -24.33 -6.69 -15.04
N GLU A 19 -23.75 -7.44 -15.98
CA GLU A 19 -23.53 -6.92 -17.33
C GLU A 19 -24.86 -6.69 -18.07
N ASP A 20 -25.80 -7.65 -17.99
CA ASP A 20 -27.12 -7.53 -18.63
C ASP A 20 -27.87 -6.27 -18.22
N GLU A 21 -27.76 -5.89 -16.95
CA GLU A 21 -28.41 -4.70 -16.42
C GLU A 21 -27.92 -3.42 -17.11
N ILE A 22 -26.62 -3.29 -17.33
CA ILE A 22 -26.04 -2.10 -17.95
C ILE A 22 -26.14 -2.14 -19.48
N LEU A 23 -26.17 -3.33 -20.09
CA LEU A 23 -26.41 -3.45 -21.53
C LEU A 23 -27.82 -2.99 -21.91
N SER A 24 -28.78 -3.13 -20.99
CA SER A 24 -30.18 -2.71 -21.21
C SER A 24 -30.36 -1.22 -21.51
N VAL A 25 -29.37 -0.38 -21.19
CA VAL A 25 -29.44 1.08 -21.42
C VAL A 25 -28.77 1.54 -22.70
N LEU A 26 -27.96 0.69 -23.32
CA LEU A 26 -27.27 0.98 -24.57
C LEU A 26 -28.26 1.06 -25.73
N THR A 27 -27.92 1.89 -26.73
CA THR A 27 -28.65 1.95 -27.99
C THR A 27 -28.33 0.74 -28.88
N THR A 28 -29.17 0.47 -29.88
CA THR A 28 -28.94 -0.61 -30.86
C THR A 28 -27.59 -0.47 -31.56
N ASP A 29 -27.12 0.75 -31.81
CA ASP A 29 -25.82 1.00 -32.45
C ASP A 29 -24.65 0.76 -31.49
N GLU A 30 -24.77 1.17 -30.23
CA GLU A 30 -23.77 0.89 -29.19
C GLU A 30 -23.60 -0.62 -28.94
N LEU A 31 -24.70 -1.37 -28.98
CA LEU A 31 -24.69 -2.84 -28.86
C LEU A 31 -23.99 -3.55 -30.04
N ARG A 32 -23.73 -2.86 -31.16
CA ARG A 32 -22.95 -3.40 -32.29
C ARG A 32 -21.45 -3.15 -32.16
N LEU A 33 -21.02 -2.27 -31.25
CA LEU A 33 -19.60 -1.95 -31.05
C LEU A 33 -18.88 -3.05 -30.25
N THR A 34 -17.57 -3.19 -30.45
CA THR A 34 -16.73 -4.06 -29.64
C THR A 34 -16.66 -3.54 -28.20
N ARG A 35 -16.92 -4.42 -27.23
CA ARG A 35 -16.99 -4.07 -25.81
C ARG A 35 -15.86 -4.70 -25.02
N SER A 36 -15.29 -3.96 -24.07
CA SER A 36 -14.53 -4.51 -22.94
C SER A 36 -15.28 -4.20 -21.65
N ASN A 37 -15.35 -5.17 -20.75
CA ASN A 37 -15.97 -4.99 -19.45
C ASN A 37 -14.87 -4.97 -18.38
N VAL A 38 -14.79 -3.89 -17.61
CA VAL A 38 -13.88 -3.78 -16.48
C VAL A 38 -14.72 -3.77 -15.20
N LEU A 39 -14.53 -4.81 -14.40
CA LEU A 39 -15.18 -4.94 -13.10
C LEU A 39 -14.24 -4.44 -12.00
N VAL A 40 -14.62 -3.36 -11.35
CA VAL A 40 -13.95 -2.78 -10.18
C VAL A 40 -14.76 -3.16 -8.94
N ASP A 41 -14.63 -4.42 -8.53
CA ASP A 41 -15.44 -4.97 -7.44
C ASP A 41 -14.96 -4.50 -6.06
N MET A 42 -15.68 -3.56 -5.46
CA MET A 42 -15.38 -3.06 -4.13
C MET A 42 -16.02 -3.91 -3.02
N GLN A 43 -16.88 -4.88 -3.35
CA GLN A 43 -17.55 -5.73 -2.34
C GLN A 43 -16.55 -6.63 -1.61
N GLN A 44 -15.44 -6.98 -2.25
CA GLN A 44 -14.35 -7.75 -1.67
C GLN A 44 -13.51 -6.94 -0.64
N TYR A 45 -13.72 -5.62 -0.54
CA TYR A 45 -13.00 -4.74 0.38
C TYR A 45 -13.95 -4.07 1.39
N PRO A 46 -14.37 -4.77 2.46
CA PRO A 46 -15.17 -4.16 3.51
C PRO A 46 -14.36 -3.07 4.22
N ILE A 47 -14.81 -1.82 4.10
CA ILE A 47 -14.21 -0.66 4.79
C ILE A 47 -14.73 -0.57 6.22
N ASP A 48 -14.48 -1.59 7.02
CA ASP A 48 -14.72 -1.54 8.45
C ASP A 48 -13.58 -0.80 9.13
N GLY A 49 -13.91 0.07 10.10
CA GLY A 49 -12.96 0.86 10.89
C GLY A 49 -12.11 1.91 10.14
N GLY A 50 -12.40 2.18 8.86
CA GLY A 50 -11.83 3.32 8.12
C GLY A 50 -10.45 3.06 7.51
N VAL A 51 -10.14 1.80 7.17
CA VAL A 51 -8.93 1.41 6.44
C VAL A 51 -9.21 1.35 4.94
N TRP A 52 -8.40 2.07 4.16
CA TRP A 52 -8.63 2.24 2.72
C TRP A 52 -7.50 1.68 1.85
N ASP A 53 -6.30 1.49 2.41
CA ASP A 53 -5.05 1.24 1.67
C ASP A 53 -5.16 0.12 0.60
N GLU A 54 -5.72 -1.04 0.96
CA GLU A 54 -5.89 -2.17 0.03
C GLU A 54 -6.92 -1.85 -1.07
N SER A 55 -8.05 -1.27 -0.67
CA SER A 55 -9.12 -0.87 -1.59
C SER A 55 -8.71 0.27 -2.52
N GLU A 56 -7.89 1.20 -2.04
CA GLU A 56 -7.30 2.28 -2.82
C GLU A 56 -6.32 1.72 -3.85
N ARG A 57 -5.41 0.84 -3.43
CA ARG A 57 -4.47 0.18 -4.34
C ARG A 57 -5.21 -0.57 -5.44
N TYR A 58 -6.30 -1.24 -5.08
CA TYR A 58 -7.16 -1.88 -6.06
C TYR A 58 -7.78 -0.87 -7.03
N VAL A 59 -8.34 0.24 -6.56
CA VAL A 59 -8.89 1.31 -7.42
C VAL A 59 -7.81 1.91 -8.34
N ILE A 60 -6.60 2.15 -7.85
CA ILE A 60 -5.45 2.63 -8.64
C ILE A 60 -5.12 1.65 -9.77
N ASN A 61 -5.06 0.35 -9.45
CA ASN A 61 -4.77 -0.71 -10.42
C ASN A 61 -5.91 -0.91 -11.44
N SER A 62 -7.16 -0.81 -11.02
CA SER A 62 -8.29 -0.81 -11.94
C SER A 62 -8.24 0.41 -12.87
N ALA A 63 -7.89 1.59 -12.35
CA ALA A 63 -7.71 2.78 -13.19
C ALA A 63 -6.56 2.60 -14.20
N LYS A 64 -5.45 1.93 -13.81
CA LYS A 64 -4.37 1.50 -14.72
C LYS A 64 -4.90 0.67 -15.89
N GLU A 65 -5.65 -0.37 -15.57
CA GLU A 65 -6.22 -1.25 -16.58
C GLU A 65 -7.18 -0.52 -17.52
N ILE A 66 -8.08 0.31 -16.98
CA ILE A 66 -9.03 1.11 -17.76
C ILE A 66 -8.29 2.02 -18.74
N ARG A 67 -7.26 2.73 -18.28
CA ARG A 67 -6.47 3.61 -19.17
C ARG A 67 -5.74 2.81 -20.25
N ARG A 68 -5.09 1.71 -19.88
CA ARG A 68 -4.40 0.83 -20.84
C ARG A 68 -5.35 0.34 -21.93
N LEU A 69 -6.52 -0.18 -21.53
CA LEU A 69 -7.53 -0.63 -22.49
C LEU A 69 -8.03 0.51 -23.38
N ALA A 70 -8.17 1.72 -22.84
CA ALA A 70 -8.60 2.89 -23.61
C ALA A 70 -7.53 3.35 -24.62
N ASP A 71 -6.25 3.21 -24.28
CA ASP A 71 -5.12 3.48 -25.17
C ASP A 71 -5.02 2.46 -26.31
N ASP A 72 -5.07 1.17 -25.96
CA ASP A 72 -4.97 0.07 -26.92
C ASP A 72 -6.10 0.10 -27.96
N LYS A 73 -7.30 0.52 -27.54
CA LYS A 73 -8.52 0.42 -28.35
C LYS A 73 -8.84 1.63 -29.22
N GLN A 74 -7.95 2.63 -29.35
CA GLN A 74 -8.08 3.85 -30.17
C GLN A 74 -9.53 4.36 -30.41
N ALA A 75 -9.90 5.51 -29.83
CA ALA A 75 -11.26 6.08 -29.89
C ALA A 75 -12.34 5.23 -29.17
N ALA A 76 -11.99 4.70 -27.99
CA ALA A 76 -12.96 4.07 -27.09
C ALA A 76 -13.78 5.11 -26.32
N ARG A 77 -15.11 4.92 -26.24
CA ARG A 77 -15.98 5.61 -25.28
C ARG A 77 -16.03 4.83 -23.97
N LEU A 78 -15.93 5.53 -22.85
CA LEU A 78 -15.95 4.95 -21.51
C LEU A 78 -17.33 5.21 -20.91
N LEU A 79 -18.01 4.15 -20.46
CA LEU A 79 -19.30 4.24 -19.79
C LEU A 79 -19.17 3.72 -18.36
N TYR A 80 -19.64 4.48 -17.38
CA TYR A 80 -19.50 4.16 -15.97
C TYR A 80 -20.83 3.89 -15.28
N PHE A 81 -20.84 2.79 -14.53
CA PHE A 81 -21.96 2.31 -13.72
C PHE A 81 -21.43 1.93 -12.33
N GLY A 82 -21.75 2.72 -11.31
CA GLY A 82 -21.15 2.54 -9.98
C GLY A 82 -22.14 2.68 -8.83
N ILE A 83 -21.99 1.81 -7.84
CA ILE A 83 -22.68 1.88 -6.55
C ILE A 83 -21.68 1.46 -5.46
N ALA A 84 -20.73 2.34 -5.15
CA ALA A 84 -19.67 2.13 -4.16
C ALA A 84 -19.60 3.29 -3.15
N GLU A 85 -18.69 3.20 -2.16
CA GLU A 85 -18.44 4.28 -1.21
C GLU A 85 -17.94 5.53 -1.95
N VAL A 86 -18.41 6.72 -1.55
CA VAL A 86 -18.07 8.00 -2.18
C VAL A 86 -16.56 8.20 -2.41
N PRO A 87 -15.68 7.92 -1.41
CA PRO A 87 -14.22 8.00 -1.62
C PRO A 87 -13.68 7.11 -2.74
N HIS A 88 -14.21 5.88 -2.92
CA HIS A 88 -13.76 4.98 -4.00
C HIS A 88 -14.13 5.49 -5.39
N ILE A 89 -15.31 6.10 -5.51
CA ILE A 89 -15.78 6.66 -6.77
C ILE A 89 -14.98 7.91 -7.13
N LEU A 90 -14.73 8.79 -6.15
CA LEU A 90 -13.85 9.95 -6.30
C LEU A 90 -12.45 9.53 -6.74
N ALA A 91 -11.87 8.53 -6.06
CA ALA A 91 -10.55 8.00 -6.37
C ALA A 91 -10.48 7.42 -7.78
N LEU A 92 -11.47 6.60 -8.18
CA LEU A 92 -11.51 6.03 -9.53
C LEU A 92 -11.59 7.13 -10.59
N GLY A 93 -12.46 8.12 -10.41
CA GLY A 93 -12.58 9.27 -11.30
C GLY A 93 -11.27 10.06 -11.41
N ALA A 94 -10.64 10.35 -10.26
CA ALA A 94 -9.39 11.09 -10.22
C ALA A 94 -8.23 10.36 -10.90
N TYR A 95 -8.20 9.03 -10.80
CA TYR A 95 -7.13 8.24 -11.42
C TYR A 95 -7.41 7.95 -12.90
N VAL A 96 -8.64 7.71 -13.37
CA VAL A 96 -8.96 7.36 -14.78
C VAL A 96 -8.58 8.46 -15.81
N SER A 97 -8.23 9.66 -15.35
CA SER A 97 -7.76 10.86 -16.10
C SER A 97 -8.88 11.84 -16.48
N ASP A 98 -8.52 13.12 -16.45
CA ASP A 98 -9.34 14.28 -16.84
C ASP A 98 -9.46 14.43 -18.36
N GLN A 99 -8.47 13.95 -19.11
CA GLN A 99 -8.46 14.01 -20.58
C GLN A 99 -9.45 13.03 -21.23
N ARG A 100 -10.03 12.11 -20.46
CA ARG A 100 -10.99 11.11 -20.97
C ARG A 100 -12.36 11.39 -20.41
N MET A 101 -13.27 11.83 -21.28
CA MET A 101 -14.67 11.96 -20.90
C MET A 101 -15.26 10.58 -20.64
N VAL A 102 -15.85 10.41 -19.46
CA VAL A 102 -16.59 9.20 -19.09
C VAL A 102 -18.08 9.53 -19.11
N ASP A 103 -18.84 8.78 -19.89
CA ASP A 103 -20.29 8.84 -19.91
C ASP A 103 -20.81 8.14 -18.64
N VAL A 104 -21.53 8.88 -17.79
CA VAL A 104 -21.98 8.38 -16.48
C VAL A 104 -23.47 8.11 -16.46
N TYR A 105 -23.84 7.10 -15.67
CA TYR A 105 -25.21 6.69 -15.43
C TYR A 105 -25.48 6.61 -13.92
N ASP A 106 -26.72 6.91 -13.52
CA ASP A 106 -27.20 6.69 -12.15
C ASP A 106 -28.21 5.55 -12.13
N TYR A 107 -28.23 4.79 -11.05
CA TYR A 107 -29.21 3.72 -10.87
C TYR A 107 -30.47 4.25 -10.19
N HIS A 108 -31.56 4.32 -10.93
CA HIS A 108 -32.86 4.71 -10.40
C HIS A 108 -33.50 3.54 -9.64
N ARG A 109 -33.45 3.58 -8.31
CA ARG A 109 -33.87 2.49 -7.43
C ARG A 109 -35.33 2.08 -7.62
N ASP A 110 -36.25 3.04 -7.72
CA ASP A 110 -37.68 2.72 -7.82
C ASP A 110 -38.09 2.17 -9.19
N LEU A 111 -37.40 2.56 -10.24
CA LEU A 111 -37.67 2.16 -11.63
C LEU A 111 -36.80 0.98 -12.06
N ASN A 112 -35.86 0.55 -11.20
CA ASN A 112 -34.90 -0.52 -11.47
C ASN A 112 -34.18 -0.37 -12.83
N THR A 113 -33.67 0.82 -13.12
CA THR A 113 -33.03 1.13 -14.41
C THR A 113 -31.87 2.11 -14.26
N TRP A 114 -30.90 2.03 -15.18
CA TRP A 114 -29.82 3.01 -15.31
C TRP A 114 -30.16 4.14 -16.30
N ARG A 115 -31.35 4.13 -16.91
CA ARG A 115 -31.75 5.15 -17.88
C ARG A 115 -32.02 6.48 -17.18
N TRP A 116 -31.42 7.55 -17.70
CA TRP A 116 -31.79 8.91 -17.33
C TRP A 116 -33.27 9.16 -17.65
N GLN A 117 -33.95 9.87 -16.74
CA GLN A 117 -35.38 10.18 -16.86
C GLN A 117 -35.62 11.45 -17.69
N GLN A 118 -34.58 12.27 -17.82
CA GLN A 118 -34.59 13.51 -18.57
C GLN A 118 -33.30 13.63 -19.40
N SER A 119 -33.35 14.42 -20.46
CA SER A 119 -32.18 14.73 -21.31
C SER A 119 -31.56 16.09 -21.02
N GLU A 120 -32.36 17.04 -20.53
CA GLU A 120 -31.95 18.43 -20.27
C GLU A 120 -31.59 18.64 -18.80
N ALA A 121 -30.85 19.72 -18.52
CA ALA A 121 -30.54 20.13 -17.16
C ALA A 121 -31.81 20.69 -16.49
N SER A 122 -32.05 20.26 -15.26
CA SER A 122 -33.20 20.60 -14.44
C SER A 122 -32.81 21.25 -13.10
N LEU A 123 -31.53 21.21 -12.74
CA LEU A 123 -31.01 21.75 -11.48
C LEU A 123 -30.43 23.15 -11.64
N ALA A 124 -30.52 23.95 -10.58
CA ALA A 124 -29.66 25.10 -10.39
C ALA A 124 -28.61 24.72 -9.34
N VAL A 125 -27.34 25.06 -9.58
CA VAL A 125 -26.23 24.76 -8.68
C VAL A 125 -25.62 26.07 -8.23
N GLU A 126 -25.54 26.26 -6.92
CA GLU A 126 -25.00 27.47 -6.30
C GLU A 126 -23.56 27.25 -5.84
N LEU A 127 -22.76 28.32 -5.97
CA LEU A 127 -21.39 28.38 -5.50
C LEU A 127 -21.29 29.50 -4.48
N THR A 128 -21.03 29.16 -3.22
CA THR A 128 -21.01 30.12 -2.10
C THR A 128 -19.68 30.10 -1.36
N ASN A 129 -19.46 31.12 -0.52
CA ASN A 129 -18.25 31.31 0.29
C ASN A 129 -16.93 31.35 -0.51
N LEU A 130 -16.98 31.86 -1.74
CA LEU A 130 -15.77 32.11 -2.52
C LEU A 130 -14.88 33.13 -1.80
N PRO A 131 -13.55 32.88 -1.74
CA PRO A 131 -12.60 33.88 -1.31
C PRO A 131 -12.72 35.17 -2.13
N LYS A 132 -12.59 36.32 -1.48
CA LYS A 132 -12.71 37.64 -2.13
C LYS A 132 -11.36 38.31 -2.39
N GLU A 133 -10.33 37.89 -1.68
CA GLU A 133 -8.99 38.49 -1.69
C GLU A 133 -7.93 37.40 -1.80
N VAL A 134 -6.78 37.73 -2.38
CA VAL A 134 -5.65 36.79 -2.52
C VAL A 134 -4.88 36.70 -1.21
N VAL A 135 -4.66 35.49 -0.71
CA VAL A 135 -3.87 35.20 0.49
C VAL A 135 -2.77 34.21 0.12
N THR A 136 -1.51 34.60 0.36
CA THR A 136 -0.32 33.80 0.03
C THR A 136 0.21 32.97 1.20
N GLN A 137 -0.46 33.01 2.35
CA GLN A 137 -0.13 32.08 3.44
C GLN A 137 -0.40 30.64 2.99
N GLY A 138 0.52 29.73 3.29
CA GLY A 138 0.34 28.30 3.04
C GLY A 138 -0.57 27.65 4.08
N GLY A 139 -1.36 26.67 3.67
CA GLY A 139 -2.32 26.00 4.53
C GLY A 139 -3.35 25.16 3.77
N ALA A 140 -4.25 24.52 4.52
CA ALA A 140 -5.30 23.70 3.97
C ALA A 140 -6.57 24.51 3.66
N ALA A 141 -7.32 24.09 2.66
CA ALA A 141 -8.63 24.64 2.30
C ALA A 141 -9.68 23.55 2.25
N VAL A 142 -10.96 23.94 2.28
CA VAL A 142 -12.10 23.02 2.25
C VAL A 142 -13.01 23.33 1.07
N ILE A 143 -13.45 22.27 0.40
CA ILE A 143 -14.53 22.32 -0.58
C ILE A 143 -15.60 21.32 -0.15
N ARG A 144 -16.85 21.78 -0.08
CA ARG A 144 -18.02 20.96 0.24
C ARG A 144 -18.92 20.85 -0.96
N VAL A 145 -19.31 19.64 -1.33
CA VAL A 145 -20.24 19.38 -2.41
C VAL A 145 -21.47 18.67 -1.84
N ALA A 146 -22.52 19.45 -1.57
CA ALA A 146 -23.75 18.97 -0.92
C ALA A 146 -24.90 18.98 -1.93
N ILE A 147 -25.02 17.88 -2.68
CA ILE A 147 -26.06 17.69 -3.71
C ILE A 147 -27.18 16.78 -3.20
N SER A 148 -26.82 15.69 -2.51
CA SER A 148 -27.78 14.70 -2.00
C SER A 148 -28.22 14.96 -0.55
N TYR A 149 -27.30 15.43 0.29
CA TYR A 149 -27.57 15.75 1.70
C TYR A 149 -26.68 16.92 2.14
N PRO A 150 -27.15 17.77 3.09
CA PRO A 150 -26.37 18.87 3.63
C PRO A 150 -25.10 18.37 4.35
N ILE A 151 -24.07 19.21 4.36
CA ILE A 151 -22.78 18.98 5.03
C ILE A 151 -22.62 20.05 6.12
N ASN A 152 -22.84 19.68 7.38
CA ASN A 152 -22.91 20.62 8.50
C ASN A 152 -21.55 21.23 8.84
N ASP A 153 -21.57 22.46 9.37
CA ASP A 153 -20.36 23.16 9.80
C ASP A 153 -19.69 22.49 10.99
N GLU A 154 -20.46 22.02 11.99
CA GLU A 154 -19.88 21.40 13.18
C GLU A 154 -19.12 20.12 12.85
N ASP A 155 -19.68 19.28 11.96
CA ASP A 155 -19.06 18.02 11.53
C ASP A 155 -17.74 18.27 10.78
N VAL A 156 -17.66 19.36 10.03
CA VAL A 156 -16.47 19.74 9.26
C VAL A 156 -15.42 20.43 10.15
N ASP A 157 -15.85 21.24 11.12
CA ASP A 157 -14.98 21.89 12.11
C ASP A 157 -14.33 20.89 13.06
N GLU A 158 -15.06 19.83 13.45
CA GLU A 158 -14.52 18.77 14.30
C GLU A 158 -13.33 18.05 13.67
N VAL A 159 -13.30 17.98 12.33
CA VAL A 159 -12.33 17.19 11.59
C VAL A 159 -11.15 18.01 11.08
N VAL A 160 -11.41 19.19 10.52
CA VAL A 160 -10.38 20.04 9.89
C VAL A 160 -9.95 21.21 10.77
N GLY A 161 -10.76 21.56 11.77
CA GLY A 161 -10.55 22.75 12.59
C GLY A 161 -10.99 24.04 11.89
N LYS A 162 -11.17 25.12 12.67
CA LYS A 162 -11.67 26.40 12.16
C LYS A 162 -10.62 27.23 11.41
N ASP A 163 -9.35 26.96 11.66
CA ASP A 163 -8.22 27.68 11.06
C ASP A 163 -7.87 27.07 9.69
N ARG A 164 -8.62 27.48 8.67
CA ARG A 164 -8.53 27.01 7.28
C ARG A 164 -8.51 28.20 6.33
N LEU A 165 -7.80 28.07 5.20
CA LEU A 165 -7.61 29.17 4.26
C LEU A 165 -8.90 29.60 3.53
N ALA A 166 -9.80 28.64 3.29
CA ALA A 166 -11.07 28.83 2.61
C ALA A 166 -12.03 27.67 2.93
N ASP A 167 -13.34 27.92 2.80
CA ASP A 167 -14.40 26.91 2.92
C ASP A 167 -15.49 27.19 1.88
N ILE A 168 -15.32 26.63 0.68
CA ILE A 168 -16.17 26.87 -0.49
C ILE A 168 -17.26 25.81 -0.53
N ARG A 169 -18.49 26.20 -0.89
CA ARG A 169 -19.62 25.26 -1.01
C ARG A 169 -20.23 25.24 -2.41
N VAL A 170 -20.46 24.03 -2.91
CA VAL A 170 -21.23 23.72 -4.11
C VAL A 170 -22.51 23.01 -3.67
N THR A 171 -23.65 23.67 -3.84
CA THR A 171 -24.94 23.23 -3.27
C THR A 171 -26.09 23.41 -4.27
N LEU A 172 -27.28 22.90 -3.92
CA LEU A 172 -28.53 23.27 -4.57
C LEU A 172 -29.20 24.43 -3.80
N PRO A 173 -30.03 25.27 -4.46
CA PRO A 173 -30.83 26.29 -3.78
C PRO A 173 -31.70 25.67 -2.68
N ASP A 174 -31.75 26.31 -1.50
CA ASP A 174 -32.40 25.82 -0.28
C ASP A 174 -31.85 24.48 0.28
N GLU A 175 -30.74 24.55 1.03
CA GLU A 175 -30.14 23.44 1.80
C GLU A 175 -31.11 22.74 2.80
N ARG A 176 -32.33 23.26 2.99
CA ARG A 176 -33.28 22.91 4.06
C ARG A 176 -34.44 21.99 3.65
N SER A 177 -34.65 21.75 2.35
CA SER A 177 -35.74 20.87 1.90
C SER A 177 -35.22 19.43 1.80
N PRO A 178 -35.95 18.40 2.28
CA PRO A 178 -35.47 17.01 2.23
C PRO A 178 -35.21 16.63 0.78
N VAL A 179 -33.94 16.57 0.42
CA VAL A 179 -33.48 16.14 -0.90
C VAL A 179 -33.92 14.68 -1.07
N VAL A 180 -34.87 14.48 -1.98
CA VAL A 180 -35.41 13.17 -2.30
C VAL A 180 -34.37 12.42 -3.16
N ALA A 181 -34.33 11.09 -3.04
CA ALA A 181 -33.67 10.25 -4.02
C ALA A 181 -34.08 10.67 -5.46
N SER A 182 -33.14 10.63 -6.41
CA SER A 182 -33.35 11.04 -7.82
C SER A 182 -33.46 12.56 -8.06
N THR A 183 -32.69 13.37 -7.33
CA THR A 183 -32.56 14.82 -7.59
C THR A 183 -31.77 15.12 -8.86
N VAL A 184 -30.70 14.38 -9.14
CA VAL A 184 -29.99 14.43 -10.43
C VAL A 184 -30.74 13.54 -11.41
N ARG A 185 -31.25 14.08 -12.52
CA ARG A 185 -32.19 13.38 -13.41
C ARG A 185 -31.69 13.19 -14.83
N SER A 186 -30.61 13.87 -15.19
CA SER A 186 -29.98 13.80 -16.51
C SER A 186 -28.46 13.87 -16.45
N ALA A 187 -27.80 13.47 -17.54
CA ALA A 187 -26.38 13.73 -17.72
C ALA A 187 -26.06 15.24 -17.77
N ALA A 188 -27.01 16.08 -18.20
CA ALA A 188 -26.83 17.53 -18.26
C ALA A 188 -26.79 18.15 -16.86
N ASP A 189 -27.57 17.65 -15.89
CA ASP A 189 -27.46 18.03 -14.47
C ASP A 189 -26.04 17.75 -13.93
N VAL A 190 -25.51 16.55 -14.24
CA VAL A 190 -24.15 16.17 -13.84
C VAL A 190 -23.11 17.11 -14.44
N GLN A 191 -23.27 17.50 -15.70
CA GLN A 191 -22.35 18.46 -16.34
C GLN A 191 -22.43 19.85 -15.70
N GLN A 192 -23.59 20.31 -15.29
CA GLN A 192 -23.73 21.59 -14.61
C GLN A 192 -23.00 21.59 -13.26
N ILE A 193 -23.21 20.55 -12.44
CA ILE A 193 -22.49 20.38 -11.16
C ILE A 193 -20.97 20.32 -11.39
N ARG A 194 -20.53 19.57 -12.40
CA ARG A 194 -19.12 19.46 -12.80
C ARG A 194 -18.51 20.82 -13.13
N GLN A 195 -19.22 21.65 -13.90
CA GLN A 195 -18.76 22.99 -14.27
C GLN A 195 -18.67 23.92 -13.05
N THR A 196 -19.66 23.89 -12.15
CA THR A 196 -19.63 24.67 -10.91
C THR A 196 -18.49 24.25 -9.99
N PHE A 197 -18.23 22.94 -9.87
CA PHE A 197 -17.09 22.44 -9.10
C PHE A 197 -15.74 22.86 -9.70
N ARG A 198 -15.59 22.78 -11.04
CA ARG A 198 -14.40 23.28 -11.73
C ARG A 198 -14.16 24.76 -11.45
N GLN A 199 -15.23 25.57 -11.44
CA GLN A 199 -15.15 26.98 -11.07
C GLN A 199 -14.71 27.16 -9.61
N ALA A 200 -15.25 26.37 -8.68
CA ALA A 200 -14.85 26.40 -7.27
C ALA A 200 -13.34 26.13 -7.10
N LEU A 201 -12.82 25.13 -7.80
CA LEU A 201 -11.40 24.77 -7.75
C LEU A 201 -10.52 25.86 -8.36
N ALA A 202 -10.92 26.42 -9.51
CA ALA A 202 -10.19 27.49 -10.17
C ALA A 202 -10.11 28.76 -9.28
N GLU A 203 -11.23 29.16 -8.68
CA GLU A 203 -11.26 30.33 -7.79
C GLU A 203 -10.47 30.07 -6.50
N LEU A 204 -10.54 28.86 -5.94
CA LEU A 204 -9.72 28.50 -4.78
C LEU A 204 -8.22 28.70 -5.07
N LEU A 205 -7.72 28.11 -6.16
CA LEU A 205 -6.30 28.18 -6.52
C LEU A 205 -5.87 29.60 -6.88
N ARG A 206 -6.75 30.37 -7.52
CA ARG A 206 -6.51 31.79 -7.83
C ARG A 206 -6.33 32.63 -6.57
N PHE A 207 -7.21 32.45 -5.57
CA PHE A 207 -7.20 33.28 -4.35
C PHE A 207 -6.32 32.70 -3.22
N ARG A 208 -5.94 31.43 -3.29
CA ARG A 208 -5.08 30.73 -2.32
C ARG A 208 -3.95 30.00 -3.07
N PRO A 209 -3.04 30.73 -3.74
CA PRO A 209 -2.00 30.13 -4.60
C PRO A 209 -1.04 29.18 -3.86
N ASN A 210 -0.91 29.31 -2.53
CA ASN A 210 -0.05 28.49 -1.69
C ASN A 210 -0.84 27.46 -0.86
N VAL A 211 -2.08 27.15 -1.23
CA VAL A 211 -2.81 26.02 -0.64
C VAL A 211 -1.96 24.75 -0.80
N ASN A 212 -1.94 23.88 0.21
CA ASN A 212 -1.12 22.67 0.19
C ASN A 212 -1.92 21.36 0.37
N LEU A 213 -3.21 21.49 0.69
CA LEU A 213 -4.14 20.38 0.87
C LEU A 213 -5.58 20.90 0.67
N ILE A 214 -6.39 20.15 -0.06
CA ILE A 214 -7.84 20.37 -0.14
C ILE A 214 -8.55 19.25 0.63
N HIS A 215 -9.35 19.62 1.62
CA HIS A 215 -10.28 18.71 2.27
C HIS A 215 -11.60 18.72 1.49
N LEU A 216 -11.94 17.59 0.88
CA LEU A 216 -13.08 17.46 -0.01
C LEU A 216 -14.17 16.61 0.65
N PHE A 217 -15.27 17.26 1.03
CA PHE A 217 -16.45 16.60 1.56
C PHE A 217 -17.51 16.51 0.47
N VAL A 218 -17.95 15.30 0.14
CA VAL A 218 -18.92 15.07 -0.94
C VAL A 218 -20.10 14.27 -0.41
N SER A 219 -21.30 14.80 -0.67
CA SER A 219 -22.58 14.15 -0.50
C SER A 219 -23.35 14.30 -1.81
N ALA A 220 -23.15 13.34 -2.71
CA ALA A 220 -23.71 13.38 -4.06
C ALA A 220 -23.93 11.96 -4.62
N PRO A 221 -24.74 11.79 -5.68
CA PRO A 221 -24.89 10.50 -6.35
C PRO A 221 -23.59 10.06 -7.03
N ALA A 222 -23.44 8.75 -7.23
CA ALA A 222 -22.27 8.13 -7.87
C ALA A 222 -21.75 8.84 -9.14
N PRO A 223 -22.59 9.17 -10.14
CA PRO A 223 -22.12 9.87 -11.35
C PRO A 223 -21.49 11.24 -11.06
N VAL A 224 -22.01 11.98 -10.08
CA VAL A 224 -21.47 13.28 -9.66
C VAL A 224 -20.12 13.11 -8.98
N CYS A 225 -20.00 12.12 -8.08
CA CYS A 225 -18.74 11.79 -7.41
C CYS A 225 -17.63 11.44 -8.42
N LEU A 226 -17.95 10.66 -9.47
CA LEU A 226 -16.95 10.27 -10.47
C LEU A 226 -16.41 11.51 -11.21
N VAL A 227 -17.30 12.36 -11.72
CA VAL A 227 -16.88 13.54 -12.50
C VAL A 227 -16.15 14.56 -11.63
N ILE A 228 -16.51 14.71 -10.34
CA ILE A 228 -15.75 15.54 -9.40
C ILE A 228 -14.33 15.00 -9.25
N GLY A 229 -14.18 13.68 -9.12
CA GLY A 229 -12.86 13.03 -9.12
C GLY A 229 -12.04 13.43 -10.36
N GLN A 230 -12.64 13.35 -11.55
CA GLN A 230 -11.97 13.74 -12.80
C GLN A 230 -11.53 15.21 -12.84
N GLU A 231 -12.25 16.11 -12.17
CA GLU A 231 -11.94 17.54 -12.13
C GLU A 231 -10.78 17.90 -11.18
N LEU A 232 -10.34 17.00 -10.31
CA LEU A 232 -9.26 17.30 -9.37
C LEU A 232 -7.93 17.57 -10.07
N GLN A 233 -7.70 16.96 -11.24
CA GLN A 233 -6.49 17.11 -12.04
C GLN A 233 -5.21 17.01 -11.21
N LEU A 234 -5.10 15.94 -10.41
CA LEU A 234 -4.12 15.79 -9.32
C LEU A 234 -2.67 16.13 -9.70
N ARG A 235 -2.26 15.90 -10.95
CA ARG A 235 -0.91 16.21 -11.44
C ARG A 235 -0.57 17.70 -11.43
N ASN A 236 -1.56 18.55 -11.62
CA ASN A 236 -1.40 20.00 -11.72
C ASN A 236 -1.91 20.72 -10.46
N ASN A 237 -2.26 19.96 -9.42
CA ASN A 237 -2.99 20.45 -8.27
C ASN A 237 -2.42 19.89 -6.97
N VAL A 238 -2.97 20.34 -5.85
CA VAL A 238 -2.57 19.91 -4.52
C VAL A 238 -3.24 18.59 -4.14
N PRO A 239 -2.66 17.84 -3.18
CA PRO A 239 -3.31 16.65 -2.64
C PRO A 239 -4.74 16.95 -2.14
N VAL A 240 -5.62 15.95 -2.28
CA VAL A 240 -7.04 16.07 -1.91
C VAL A 240 -7.42 14.98 -0.93
N GLN A 241 -7.69 15.36 0.32
CA GLN A 241 -8.19 14.43 1.33
C GLN A 241 -9.69 14.24 1.16
N THR A 242 -10.11 13.02 0.83
CA THR A 242 -11.53 12.64 0.82
C THR A 242 -12.01 12.20 2.20
N TYR A 243 -13.34 12.20 2.39
CA TYR A 243 -13.95 11.83 3.67
C TYR A 243 -15.09 10.83 3.47
N ARG A 244 -15.22 9.92 4.43
CA ARG A 244 -16.40 9.06 4.54
C ARG A 244 -17.29 9.56 5.65
N TYR A 245 -18.58 9.71 5.34
CA TYR A 245 -19.61 10.02 6.31
C TYR A 245 -20.20 8.73 6.91
N ARG A 246 -20.27 8.65 8.24
CA ARG A 246 -21.10 7.69 8.97
C ARG A 246 -21.61 8.32 10.26
N ARG A 247 -22.90 8.21 10.52
CA ARG A 247 -23.49 8.65 11.79
C ARG A 247 -23.47 7.51 12.81
N ILE A 248 -22.43 7.50 13.65
CA ILE A 248 -22.27 6.52 14.74
C ILE A 248 -22.26 7.29 16.07
N PRO A 249 -23.13 6.97 17.05
CA PRO A 249 -23.14 7.65 18.34
C PRO A 249 -21.76 7.60 19.03
N GLY A 250 -21.26 8.75 19.47
CA GLY A 250 -19.98 8.86 20.18
C GLY A 250 -18.74 8.90 19.29
N GLU A 251 -18.89 8.85 17.97
CA GLU A 251 -17.80 9.02 17.01
C GLU A 251 -18.02 10.23 16.09
N ARG A 252 -16.95 10.74 15.49
CA ARG A 252 -17.02 11.82 14.49
C ARG A 252 -17.81 11.36 13.26
N SER A 253 -18.67 12.23 12.75
CA SER A 253 -19.49 11.95 11.55
C SER A 253 -18.65 11.72 10.30
N TYR A 254 -17.56 12.48 10.13
CA TYR A 254 -16.61 12.31 9.03
C TYR A 254 -15.29 11.75 9.53
N LYS A 255 -14.78 10.75 8.80
CA LYS A 255 -13.43 10.23 8.98
C LYS A 255 -12.62 10.40 7.68
N PRO A 256 -11.34 10.81 7.76
CA PRO A 256 -10.46 10.81 6.61
C PRO A 256 -10.51 9.45 5.90
N ALA A 257 -10.65 9.50 4.58
CA ALA A 257 -10.64 8.35 3.71
C ALA A 257 -9.38 8.37 2.85
N ILE A 258 -9.54 8.23 1.53
CA ILE A 258 -8.46 8.19 0.56
C ILE A 258 -7.84 9.59 0.43
N LEU A 259 -6.52 9.70 0.57
CA LEU A 259 -5.77 10.92 0.23
C LEU A 259 -5.34 10.81 -1.22
N LEU A 260 -5.95 11.60 -2.09
CA LEU A 260 -5.65 11.57 -3.51
C LEU A 260 -4.42 12.45 -3.81
N THR A 261 -3.36 11.86 -4.34
CA THR A 261 -2.11 12.57 -4.62
C THR A 261 -1.72 12.59 -6.10
N ALA A 262 -0.92 13.59 -6.49
CA ALA A 262 -0.28 13.63 -7.81
C ALA A 262 0.56 12.36 -8.04
N GLU A 263 1.25 11.91 -6.99
CA GLU A 263 2.07 10.70 -7.03
C GLU A 263 1.25 9.45 -7.33
N GLU A 264 0.13 9.22 -6.66
CA GLU A 264 -0.70 8.04 -6.95
C GLU A 264 -1.34 8.15 -8.34
N ALA A 265 -1.68 9.36 -8.78
CA ALA A 265 -2.15 9.59 -10.14
C ALA A 265 -1.06 9.34 -11.18
N GLU A 266 0.19 9.68 -10.88
CA GLU A 266 1.36 9.36 -11.69
C GLU A 266 1.64 7.87 -11.65
N SER A 267 1.73 7.24 -10.49
CA SER A 267 1.90 5.79 -10.32
C SER A 267 0.81 5.03 -11.05
N ALA A 268 -0.46 5.46 -10.91
CA ALA A 268 -1.57 4.99 -11.71
C ALA A 268 -1.20 5.13 -13.18
N ALA A 269 -0.92 6.32 -13.68
CA ALA A 269 -0.72 6.50 -15.11
C ALA A 269 0.60 5.92 -15.67
N ARG A 270 1.58 5.64 -14.81
CA ARG A 270 2.91 5.16 -15.18
C ARG A 270 2.78 3.72 -15.59
N GLN A 271 2.67 3.53 -16.90
CA GLN A 271 3.08 2.27 -17.50
C GLN A 271 4.60 2.17 -17.34
N LEU A 272 5.10 0.98 -17.08
CA LEU A 272 6.54 0.73 -17.16
C LEU A 272 7.03 1.17 -18.55
N THR A 273 8.13 1.91 -18.57
CA THR A 273 8.76 2.31 -19.84
C THR A 273 9.18 1.08 -20.64
N ALA A 274 9.41 1.21 -21.94
CA ALA A 274 9.93 0.10 -22.75
C ALA A 274 11.24 -0.48 -22.15
N GLU A 275 12.13 0.40 -21.67
CA GLU A 275 13.36 0.03 -20.97
C GLU A 275 13.09 -0.71 -19.66
N GLN A 276 12.12 -0.26 -18.85
CA GLN A 276 11.74 -0.97 -17.62
C GLN A 276 11.11 -2.34 -17.93
N LYS A 277 10.30 -2.46 -18.98
CA LYS A 277 9.75 -3.76 -19.40
C LYS A 277 10.84 -4.70 -19.88
N GLU A 278 11.78 -4.20 -20.69
CA GLU A 278 12.95 -4.97 -21.12
C GLU A 278 13.82 -5.39 -19.93
N ARG A 279 14.02 -4.51 -18.96
CA ARG A 279 14.73 -4.83 -17.72
C ARG A 279 14.00 -5.89 -16.91
N ALA A 280 12.69 -5.76 -16.71
CA ALA A 280 11.88 -6.75 -15.99
C ALA A 280 11.92 -8.12 -16.69
N GLN A 281 11.82 -8.14 -18.02
CA GLN A 281 11.98 -9.34 -18.82
C GLN A 281 13.38 -9.95 -18.64
N GLY A 282 14.45 -9.16 -18.69
CA GLY A 282 15.80 -9.62 -18.45
C GLY A 282 16.01 -10.19 -17.05
N ILE A 283 15.37 -9.63 -16.02
CA ILE A 283 15.38 -10.19 -14.66
C ILE A 283 14.65 -11.54 -14.65
N ARG A 284 13.45 -11.62 -15.25
CA ARG A 284 12.61 -12.82 -15.30
C ARG A 284 13.24 -13.98 -16.05
N GLU A 285 13.91 -13.71 -17.16
CA GLU A 285 14.47 -14.74 -18.04
C GLU A 285 15.89 -15.16 -17.64
N ARG A 286 16.65 -14.28 -16.97
CA ARG A 286 18.07 -14.53 -16.68
C ARG A 286 18.39 -14.52 -15.19
N ILE A 287 18.16 -13.41 -14.50
CA ILE A 287 18.67 -13.21 -13.13
C ILE A 287 17.91 -14.07 -12.12
N TRP A 288 16.57 -14.07 -12.20
CA TRP A 288 15.73 -14.83 -11.29
C TRP A 288 15.92 -16.35 -11.46
N PRO A 289 15.89 -16.93 -12.67
CA PRO A 289 16.14 -18.36 -12.86
C PRO A 289 17.53 -18.78 -12.37
N GLN A 290 18.57 -17.95 -12.56
CA GLN A 290 19.92 -18.24 -12.05
C GLN A 290 19.98 -18.22 -10.51
N ALA A 291 19.32 -17.27 -9.87
CA ALA A 291 19.23 -17.19 -8.42
C ALA A 291 18.42 -18.37 -7.85
N LEU A 292 17.30 -18.74 -8.49
CA LEU A 292 16.47 -19.89 -8.14
C LEU A 292 17.26 -21.20 -8.27
N GLN A 293 17.94 -21.42 -9.39
CA GLN A 293 18.78 -22.60 -9.57
C GLN A 293 19.88 -22.68 -8.52
N SER A 294 20.49 -21.53 -8.15
CA SER A 294 21.49 -21.48 -7.09
C SER A 294 20.93 -21.92 -5.72
N VAL A 295 19.66 -21.63 -5.42
CA VAL A 295 18.99 -22.09 -4.19
C VAL A 295 18.75 -23.60 -4.26
N ILE A 296 18.28 -24.10 -5.39
CA ILE A 296 18.02 -25.54 -5.62
C ILE A 296 19.32 -26.35 -5.48
N ASP A 297 20.38 -25.95 -6.17
CA ASP A 297 21.69 -26.61 -6.13
C ASP A 297 22.29 -26.59 -4.71
N TYR A 298 22.12 -25.47 -4.00
CA TYR A 298 22.57 -25.33 -2.63
C TYR A 298 21.81 -26.27 -1.68
N ALA A 299 20.48 -26.35 -1.81
CA ALA A 299 19.67 -27.28 -1.03
C ALA A 299 20.06 -28.75 -1.29
N GLN A 300 20.29 -29.12 -2.56
CA GLN A 300 20.77 -30.45 -2.93
C GLN A 300 22.16 -30.74 -2.34
N THR A 301 23.08 -29.78 -2.41
CA THR A 301 24.42 -29.91 -1.81
C THR A 301 24.35 -30.21 -0.32
N LEU A 302 23.50 -29.47 0.41
CA LEU A 302 23.30 -29.71 1.84
C LEU A 302 22.70 -31.10 2.12
N ARG A 303 21.74 -31.55 1.30
CA ARG A 303 21.15 -32.90 1.40
C ARG A 303 22.19 -34.00 1.22
N ASP A 304 23.07 -33.84 0.23
CA ASP A 304 24.13 -34.79 -0.06
C ASP A 304 25.20 -34.82 1.04
N GLU A 305 25.56 -33.65 1.58
CA GLU A 305 26.46 -33.51 2.73
C GLU A 305 25.89 -34.19 3.98
N ALA A 306 24.57 -34.12 4.18
CA ALA A 306 23.90 -34.74 5.31
C ALA A 306 23.98 -36.27 5.29
N ARG A 307 24.09 -36.91 4.11
CA ARG A 307 24.18 -38.38 3.97
C ARG A 307 23.11 -39.15 4.78
N GLY A 308 21.90 -38.59 4.87
CA GLY A 308 20.78 -39.17 5.62
C GLY A 308 20.86 -38.98 7.15
N GLN A 309 21.83 -38.24 7.66
CA GLN A 309 21.90 -37.85 9.06
C GLN A 309 20.82 -36.80 9.38
N THR A 310 20.25 -36.89 10.58
CA THR A 310 19.25 -35.96 11.08
C THR A 310 19.87 -35.04 12.14
N GLY A 311 19.32 -33.83 12.26
CA GLY A 311 19.77 -32.82 13.22
C GLY A 311 18.87 -31.59 13.17
N SER A 312 19.26 -30.53 13.89
CA SER A 312 18.66 -29.20 13.70
C SER A 312 18.91 -28.73 12.26
N TRP A 313 18.03 -27.89 11.71
CA TRP A 313 18.15 -27.38 10.33
C TRP A 313 19.51 -26.75 10.01
N PHE A 314 20.19 -26.19 11.00
CA PHE A 314 21.51 -25.57 10.86
C PHE A 314 22.71 -26.54 11.03
N SER A 315 22.48 -27.83 11.29
CA SER A 315 23.55 -28.80 11.63
C SER A 315 24.58 -28.99 10.53
N PHE A 316 24.18 -28.71 9.28
CA PHE A 316 25.02 -28.87 8.08
C PHE A 316 25.47 -27.53 7.50
N LEU A 317 25.16 -26.43 8.19
CA LEU A 317 25.75 -25.14 7.87
C LEU A 317 27.16 -25.09 8.44
N ARG A 318 28.01 -24.29 7.81
CA ARG A 318 29.39 -24.09 8.23
C ARG A 318 29.52 -23.66 9.69
N TYR A 319 28.60 -22.82 10.15
CA TYR A 319 28.61 -22.21 11.48
C TYR A 319 27.85 -23.04 12.52
N ARG A 320 27.79 -24.36 12.34
CA ARG A 320 26.99 -25.26 13.20
C ARG A 320 27.34 -25.14 14.68
N ASP A 321 28.62 -24.92 15.02
CA ASP A 321 29.07 -24.93 16.41
C ASP A 321 28.60 -23.65 17.11
N GLU A 322 28.73 -22.50 16.44
CA GLU A 322 28.22 -21.21 16.90
C GLU A 322 26.68 -21.19 16.94
N LEU A 323 26.02 -21.78 15.93
CA LEU A 323 24.55 -21.88 15.87
C LEU A 323 24.01 -22.87 16.91
N THR A 324 24.74 -23.94 17.24
CA THR A 324 24.37 -24.83 18.34
C THR A 324 24.41 -24.08 19.68
N ALA A 325 25.40 -23.21 19.89
CA ALA A 325 25.47 -22.37 21.08
C ALA A 325 24.38 -21.29 21.14
N ALA A 326 24.01 -20.71 19.99
CA ALA A 326 22.95 -19.71 19.90
C ALA A 326 21.53 -20.31 19.92
N SER A 327 21.37 -21.55 19.46
CA SER A 327 20.13 -22.33 19.37
C SER A 327 18.94 -21.62 18.69
N PRO A 328 19.10 -21.06 17.47
CA PRO A 328 18.02 -20.35 16.81
C PRO A 328 16.93 -21.32 16.31
N PHE A 329 15.74 -21.23 16.88
CA PHE A 329 14.52 -21.90 16.40
C PHE A 329 14.74 -23.35 15.93
N ALA A 330 15.22 -24.23 16.81
CA ALA A 330 15.69 -25.58 16.46
C ALA A 330 14.67 -26.49 15.75
N GLN A 331 13.37 -26.14 15.77
CA GLN A 331 12.28 -26.93 15.18
C GLN A 331 12.03 -26.67 13.68
N LEU A 332 12.76 -25.72 13.06
CA LEU A 332 12.62 -25.47 11.63
C LEU A 332 13.13 -26.66 10.79
N PRO A 333 12.61 -26.85 9.56
CA PRO A 333 13.06 -27.90 8.65
C PRO A 333 14.40 -27.54 7.99
N PRO A 334 15.20 -28.54 7.61
CA PRO A 334 16.33 -28.29 6.73
C PRO A 334 15.88 -27.79 5.35
N LEU A 335 16.73 -27.03 4.67
CA LEU A 335 16.36 -26.34 3.42
C LEU A 335 15.89 -27.29 2.32
N TRP A 336 16.48 -28.47 2.20
CA TRP A 336 16.13 -29.45 1.18
C TRP A 336 14.76 -30.10 1.37
N ASP A 337 14.12 -29.93 2.53
CA ASP A 337 12.75 -30.42 2.77
C ASP A 337 11.69 -29.40 2.31
N VAL A 338 12.07 -28.13 2.12
CA VAL A 338 11.13 -27.05 1.74
C VAL A 338 11.32 -26.56 0.30
N VAL A 339 12.54 -26.62 -0.22
CA VAL A 339 12.86 -26.23 -1.61
C VAL A 339 12.34 -27.29 -2.59
N GLN A 340 11.60 -26.85 -3.60
CA GLN A 340 11.10 -27.71 -4.68
C GLN A 340 12.15 -27.83 -5.80
N PRO A 341 12.66 -29.03 -6.12
CA PRO A 341 13.75 -29.18 -7.11
C PRO A 341 13.37 -28.84 -8.55
N ASP A 342 12.09 -28.86 -8.88
CA ASP A 342 11.53 -28.63 -10.21
C ASP A 342 10.87 -27.25 -10.35
N ASP A 343 11.08 -26.36 -9.38
CA ASP A 343 10.58 -25.00 -9.44
C ASP A 343 11.17 -24.21 -10.61
N THR A 344 10.31 -23.48 -11.31
CA THR A 344 10.66 -22.65 -12.46
C THR A 344 10.04 -21.26 -12.34
N VAL A 345 10.36 -20.36 -13.27
CA VAL A 345 9.76 -19.03 -13.36
C VAL A 345 8.78 -19.01 -14.53
N ASP A 346 7.57 -18.48 -14.31
CA ASP A 346 6.60 -18.27 -15.38
C ASP A 346 7.17 -17.22 -16.37
N PRO A 347 7.22 -17.51 -17.68
CA PRO A 347 7.79 -16.58 -18.65
C PRO A 347 6.94 -15.31 -18.83
N GLU A 348 5.66 -15.36 -18.46
CA GLU A 348 4.75 -14.23 -18.61
C GLU A 348 4.65 -13.39 -17.31
N PRO A 349 4.53 -12.05 -17.41
CA PRO A 349 4.30 -11.20 -16.25
C PRO A 349 3.01 -11.58 -15.51
N PHE A 350 3.08 -11.60 -14.18
CA PHE A 350 1.90 -11.82 -13.35
C PHE A 350 1.02 -10.56 -13.32
N VAL A 351 -0.22 -10.69 -13.79
CA VAL A 351 -1.19 -9.59 -13.84
C VAL A 351 -2.11 -9.65 -12.62
N GLY A 352 -2.28 -8.53 -11.93
CA GLY A 352 -3.24 -8.37 -10.84
C GLY A 352 -2.73 -8.73 -9.44
N GLY A 353 -1.45 -9.08 -9.29
CA GLY A 353 -0.78 -9.29 -8.00
C GLY A 353 0.74 -9.12 -8.11
N GLU A 354 1.45 -9.08 -6.98
CA GLU A 354 2.90 -8.86 -6.98
C GLU A 354 3.67 -10.14 -7.36
N TYR A 355 3.33 -11.25 -6.70
CA TYR A 355 3.86 -12.58 -7.00
C TYR A 355 2.89 -13.69 -6.57
N GLY A 356 3.18 -14.92 -6.99
CA GLY A 356 2.53 -16.12 -6.49
C GLY A 356 3.30 -17.38 -6.85
N HIS A 357 3.11 -18.44 -6.06
CA HIS A 357 3.60 -19.78 -6.34
C HIS A 357 2.41 -20.72 -6.45
N THR A 358 2.25 -21.42 -7.57
CA THR A 358 1.14 -22.36 -7.76
C THR A 358 1.59 -23.77 -7.43
N ASN A 359 0.96 -24.39 -6.43
CA ASN A 359 1.21 -25.79 -6.05
C ASN A 359 1.02 -26.79 -7.22
N ASP A 360 0.19 -26.43 -8.21
CA ASP A 360 -0.15 -27.33 -9.32
C ASP A 360 0.85 -27.30 -10.48
N SER A 361 1.77 -26.31 -10.52
CA SER A 361 2.70 -26.15 -11.65
C SER A 361 4.15 -25.82 -11.30
N ASN A 362 4.52 -25.75 -10.01
CA ASN A 362 5.89 -25.46 -9.54
C ASN A 362 6.52 -24.26 -10.27
N ARG A 363 5.74 -23.18 -10.32
CA ARG A 363 6.07 -21.95 -11.06
C ARG A 363 5.88 -20.72 -10.19
N TRP A 364 6.93 -19.91 -10.15
CA TRP A 364 6.92 -18.55 -9.62
C TRP A 364 6.34 -17.60 -10.67
N ARG A 365 5.24 -16.96 -10.34
CA ARG A 365 4.61 -15.88 -11.12
C ARG A 365 5.00 -14.54 -10.52
N LEU A 366 5.54 -13.64 -11.33
CA LEU A 366 6.14 -12.38 -10.87
C LEU A 366 5.67 -11.22 -11.75
N SER A 367 5.14 -10.16 -11.13
CA SER A 367 4.79 -8.92 -11.82
C SER A 367 6.05 -8.16 -12.26
N ASP A 368 5.96 -7.40 -13.36
CA ASP A 368 7.08 -6.55 -13.78
C ASP A 368 7.39 -5.47 -12.74
N GLU A 369 6.35 -4.92 -12.09
CA GLU A 369 6.49 -3.89 -11.06
C GLU A 369 7.31 -4.39 -9.86
N LEU A 370 7.08 -5.62 -9.40
CA LEU A 370 7.89 -6.22 -8.33
C LEU A 370 9.36 -6.35 -8.76
N LEU A 371 9.61 -6.87 -9.96
CA LEU A 371 10.97 -7.08 -10.45
C LEU A 371 11.75 -5.76 -10.55
N ILE A 372 11.08 -4.70 -11.02
CA ILE A 372 11.67 -3.36 -11.08
C ILE A 372 11.88 -2.80 -9.67
N GLY A 373 10.90 -2.89 -8.78
CA GLY A 373 11.05 -2.42 -7.40
C GLY A 373 12.23 -3.09 -6.67
N LEU A 374 12.39 -4.41 -6.82
CA LEU A 374 13.54 -5.14 -6.26
C LEU A 374 14.85 -4.73 -6.93
N SER A 375 14.87 -4.51 -8.25
CA SER A 375 16.06 -4.06 -8.96
C SER A 375 16.49 -2.65 -8.57
N GLU A 376 15.55 -1.74 -8.34
CA GLU A 376 15.82 -0.35 -7.92
C GLU A 376 16.33 -0.27 -6.48
N ALA A 377 15.99 -1.26 -5.63
CA ALA A 377 16.54 -1.37 -4.29
C ALA A 377 18.01 -1.85 -4.27
N CYS A 378 18.53 -2.38 -5.38
CA CYS A 378 19.86 -2.96 -5.52
C CYS A 378 20.80 -2.07 -6.33
N ARG A 379 22.10 -2.17 -6.06
CA ARG A 379 23.14 -1.42 -6.79
C ARG A 379 23.46 -2.05 -8.14
N ASP A 380 23.38 -3.37 -8.23
CA ASP A 380 23.75 -4.16 -9.40
C ASP A 380 23.00 -5.51 -9.46
N ASP A 381 23.23 -6.26 -10.55
CA ASP A 381 22.64 -7.58 -10.80
C ASP A 381 23.08 -8.63 -9.75
N ASP A 382 24.27 -8.49 -9.17
CA ASP A 382 24.79 -9.44 -8.17
C ASP A 382 24.08 -9.26 -6.83
N GLU A 383 23.84 -8.01 -6.42
CA GLU A 383 23.04 -7.68 -5.25
C GLU A 383 21.56 -8.06 -5.47
N LEU A 384 21.02 -7.87 -6.67
CA LEU A 384 19.68 -8.35 -7.02
C LEU A 384 19.57 -9.88 -6.92
N ALA A 385 20.55 -10.62 -7.44
CA ALA A 385 20.57 -12.08 -7.30
C ALA A 385 20.67 -12.53 -5.83
N GLN A 386 21.40 -11.78 -4.98
CA GLN A 386 21.44 -12.02 -3.53
C GLN A 386 20.08 -11.79 -2.87
N LEU A 387 19.41 -10.68 -3.21
CA LEU A 387 18.08 -10.35 -2.70
C LEU A 387 17.04 -11.39 -3.12
N ILE A 388 17.09 -11.88 -4.37
CA ILE A 388 16.20 -12.95 -4.85
C ILE A 388 16.42 -14.23 -4.05
N ARG A 389 17.67 -14.61 -3.72
CA ARG A 389 17.92 -15.79 -2.87
C ARG A 389 17.35 -15.62 -1.46
N LEU A 390 17.54 -14.45 -0.84
CA LEU A 390 16.96 -14.13 0.46
C LEU A 390 15.43 -14.25 0.43
N PHE A 391 14.79 -13.69 -0.61
CA PHE A 391 13.35 -13.82 -0.84
C PHE A 391 12.92 -15.29 -0.97
N LEU A 392 13.61 -16.09 -1.80
CA LEU A 392 13.28 -17.49 -2.01
C LEU A 392 13.42 -18.31 -0.72
N PHE A 393 14.52 -18.17 0.02
CA PHE A 393 14.70 -18.87 1.30
C PHE A 393 13.58 -18.53 2.29
N HIS A 394 13.17 -17.26 2.34
CA HIS A 394 12.08 -16.78 3.19
C HIS A 394 10.73 -17.40 2.79
N GLU A 395 10.36 -17.31 1.51
CA GLU A 395 9.07 -17.81 1.02
C GLU A 395 8.97 -19.34 1.08
N TYR A 396 10.05 -20.09 0.78
CA TYR A 396 10.05 -21.55 0.93
C TYR A 396 9.77 -21.96 2.39
N LEU A 397 10.29 -21.24 3.38
CA LEU A 397 9.98 -21.54 4.77
C LEU A 397 8.51 -21.24 5.11
N HIS A 398 7.93 -20.19 4.53
CA HIS A 398 6.51 -19.90 4.72
C HIS A 398 5.58 -21.00 4.20
N ALA A 399 5.99 -21.76 3.17
CA ALA A 399 5.28 -22.97 2.76
C ALA A 399 5.21 -24.01 3.90
N HIS A 400 6.31 -24.23 4.63
CA HIS A 400 6.34 -25.09 5.82
C HIS A 400 5.46 -24.56 6.96
N HIS A 401 5.44 -23.23 7.15
CA HIS A 401 4.59 -22.57 8.16
C HIS A 401 3.08 -22.65 7.85
N SER A 402 2.65 -23.36 6.80
CA SER A 402 1.26 -23.53 6.41
C SER A 402 0.53 -22.20 6.14
N LEU A 403 1.28 -21.14 5.80
CA LEU A 403 0.77 -19.86 5.34
C LEU A 403 0.41 -19.95 3.85
N THR A 404 -0.54 -20.82 3.50
CA THR A 404 -1.03 -20.96 2.13
C THR A 404 -2.25 -20.08 1.88
N LYS A 405 -2.54 -19.80 0.60
CA LYS A 405 -3.76 -19.07 0.17
C LYS A 405 -5.07 -19.66 0.71
N TYR A 406 -5.09 -20.94 1.10
CA TYR A 406 -6.29 -21.65 1.60
C TYR A 406 -6.54 -21.44 3.10
N ASN A 407 -5.51 -21.10 3.88
CA ASN A 407 -5.64 -20.76 5.29
C ASN A 407 -5.68 -19.24 5.51
N ALA A 408 -5.46 -18.44 4.45
CA ALA A 408 -5.22 -16.99 4.54
C ALA A 408 -6.44 -16.17 5.01
N GLU A 409 -7.66 -16.70 4.94
CA GLU A 409 -8.87 -15.98 5.36
C GLU A 409 -8.84 -15.74 6.88
N GLY A 410 -8.55 -14.50 7.28
CA GLY A 410 -8.42 -14.13 8.68
C GLY A 410 -7.05 -14.42 9.33
N VAL A 411 -6.09 -15.07 8.65
CA VAL A 411 -4.73 -15.28 9.19
C VAL A 411 -4.07 -13.95 9.53
N GLY A 412 -4.29 -12.91 8.72
CA GLY A 412 -3.79 -11.56 8.96
C GLY A 412 -4.19 -10.94 10.31
N ARG A 413 -5.17 -11.52 11.02
CA ARG A 413 -5.61 -11.12 12.36
C ARG A 413 -4.62 -11.52 13.47
N PHE A 414 -3.78 -12.53 13.24
CA PHE A 414 -2.81 -13.04 14.21
C PHE A 414 -1.46 -12.32 14.11
N ALA A 415 -1.47 -10.99 14.29
CA ALA A 415 -0.31 -10.13 14.09
C ALA A 415 0.96 -10.62 14.82
N ASN A 416 0.83 -11.01 16.09
CA ASN A 416 1.98 -11.47 16.90
C ASN A 416 2.56 -12.80 16.40
N CYS A 417 1.70 -13.75 16.01
CA CYS A 417 2.15 -15.03 15.46
C CYS A 417 2.89 -14.81 14.15
N LEU A 418 2.29 -14.01 13.27
CA LEU A 418 2.83 -13.72 11.97
C LEU A 418 4.14 -12.91 12.03
N GLU A 419 4.25 -11.96 12.95
CA GLU A 419 5.51 -11.26 13.22
C GLU A 419 6.64 -12.23 13.63
N ARG A 420 6.32 -13.19 14.51
CA ARG A 420 7.29 -14.22 14.91
C ARG A 420 7.69 -15.12 13.74
N LEU A 421 6.73 -15.54 12.91
CA LEU A 421 7.00 -16.37 11.73
C LEU A 421 7.84 -15.63 10.69
N ASP A 422 7.59 -14.34 10.46
CA ASP A 422 8.42 -13.51 9.57
C ASP A 422 9.85 -13.43 10.09
N TYR A 423 10.03 -13.20 11.40
CA TYR A 423 11.37 -13.14 12.00
C TYR A 423 12.11 -14.46 11.85
N MET A 424 11.42 -15.60 12.03
CA MET A 424 11.99 -16.93 11.81
C MET A 424 12.43 -17.12 10.35
N ALA A 425 11.59 -16.73 9.38
CA ALA A 425 11.89 -16.85 7.95
C ALA A 425 13.02 -15.91 7.48
N ASP A 426 13.03 -14.68 7.97
CA ASP A 426 14.11 -13.72 7.72
C ASP A 426 15.46 -14.21 8.29
N LEU A 427 15.48 -14.72 9.52
CA LEU A 427 16.70 -15.28 10.11
C LEU A 427 17.18 -16.52 9.35
N TYR A 428 16.25 -17.42 9.00
CA TYR A 428 16.53 -18.60 8.21
C TYR A 428 17.18 -18.25 6.87
N ALA A 429 16.60 -17.26 6.17
CA ALA A 429 17.14 -16.74 4.91
C ALA A 429 18.54 -16.13 5.08
N LEU A 430 18.76 -15.30 6.10
CA LEU A 430 20.05 -14.67 6.38
C LEU A 430 21.16 -15.72 6.64
N LEU A 431 20.86 -16.76 7.42
CA LEU A 431 21.86 -17.77 7.78
C LEU A 431 22.17 -18.73 6.62
N HIS A 432 21.17 -19.12 5.84
CA HIS A 432 21.40 -19.89 4.61
C HIS A 432 22.16 -19.07 3.56
N GLN A 433 21.87 -17.79 3.42
CA GLN A 433 22.61 -16.91 2.52
C GLN A 433 24.07 -16.74 2.96
N LEU A 434 24.35 -16.56 4.26
CA LEU A 434 25.72 -16.48 4.77
C LEU A 434 26.51 -17.76 4.48
N ASP A 435 25.91 -18.93 4.70
CA ASP A 435 26.54 -20.22 4.41
C ASP A 435 26.74 -20.44 2.90
N TYR A 436 25.73 -20.15 2.07
CA TYR A 436 25.83 -20.17 0.61
C TYR A 436 27.00 -19.32 0.11
N MET A 437 27.08 -18.06 0.57
CA MET A 437 28.18 -17.15 0.19
C MET A 437 29.53 -17.68 0.64
N ALA A 438 29.63 -18.25 1.86
CA ALA A 438 30.87 -18.80 2.39
C ALA A 438 31.36 -20.06 1.65
N LYS A 439 30.44 -20.86 1.09
CA LYS A 439 30.74 -22.01 0.24
C LYS A 439 31.20 -21.58 -1.16
N ARG A 440 30.62 -20.50 -1.71
CA ARG A 440 30.93 -20.00 -3.05
C ARG A 440 32.19 -19.13 -3.12
N ASP A 441 32.37 -18.20 -2.19
CA ASP A 441 33.57 -17.36 -2.07
C ASP A 441 34.04 -17.28 -0.61
N ARG A 442 34.83 -18.29 -0.24
CA ARG A 442 35.38 -18.40 1.11
C ARG A 442 36.24 -17.19 1.51
N LYS A 443 36.94 -16.55 0.57
CA LYS A 443 37.87 -15.45 0.92
C LYS A 443 37.13 -14.15 1.20
N ALA A 444 36.02 -13.91 0.51
CA ALA A 444 35.19 -12.73 0.74
C ALA A 444 34.47 -12.78 2.10
N VAL A 445 34.03 -13.97 2.52
CA VAL A 445 33.17 -14.12 3.70
C VAL A 445 33.94 -14.39 4.99
N ILE A 446 34.96 -15.25 4.96
CA ILE A 446 35.59 -15.72 6.19
C ILE A 446 36.47 -14.65 6.82
N GLY A 447 36.19 -14.35 8.09
CA GLY A 447 36.76 -13.22 8.84
C GLY A 447 35.94 -11.92 8.70
N ASN A 448 34.98 -11.86 7.79
CA ASN A 448 34.08 -10.73 7.56
C ASN A 448 32.60 -11.13 7.69
N GLU A 449 32.29 -12.22 8.38
CA GLU A 449 30.95 -12.82 8.42
C GLU A 449 29.91 -11.83 8.96
N ARG A 450 30.32 -11.01 9.94
CA ARG A 450 29.50 -9.97 10.53
C ARG A 450 29.20 -8.85 9.54
N GLU A 451 30.20 -8.35 8.81
CA GLU A 451 30.00 -7.35 7.76
C GLU A 451 29.07 -7.88 6.66
N VAL A 452 29.20 -9.16 6.30
CA VAL A 452 28.31 -9.82 5.34
C VAL A 452 26.87 -9.85 5.87
N LEU A 453 26.65 -10.28 7.12
CA LEU A 453 25.31 -10.28 7.74
C LEU A 453 24.69 -8.88 7.80
N VAL A 454 25.47 -7.86 8.19
CA VAL A 454 25.02 -6.46 8.18
C VAL A 454 24.61 -6.05 6.76
N GLY A 455 25.42 -6.36 5.75
CA GLY A 455 25.12 -6.04 4.36
C GLY A 455 23.86 -6.74 3.83
N GLN A 456 23.64 -8.02 4.16
CA GLN A 456 22.43 -8.73 3.76
C GLN A 456 21.18 -8.18 4.47
N LEU A 457 21.29 -7.80 5.75
CA LEU A 457 20.17 -7.19 6.47
C LEU A 457 19.84 -5.78 5.96
N ASP A 458 20.86 -4.98 5.63
CA ASP A 458 20.68 -3.68 4.97
C ASP A 458 19.96 -3.83 3.62
N LEU A 459 20.32 -4.86 2.85
CA LEU A 459 19.65 -5.20 1.58
C LEU A 459 18.16 -5.56 1.78
N ILE A 460 17.81 -6.35 2.80
CA ILE A 460 16.41 -6.67 3.15
C ILE A 460 15.65 -5.39 3.55
N LEU A 461 16.25 -4.54 4.39
CA LEU A 461 15.63 -3.30 4.85
C LEU A 461 15.39 -2.31 3.71
N ARG A 462 16.31 -2.21 2.75
CA ARG A 462 16.13 -1.39 1.54
C ARG A 462 15.06 -1.94 0.60
N SER A 463 15.01 -3.27 0.43
CA SER A 463 14.04 -3.90 -0.46
C SER A 463 12.61 -3.91 0.09
N THR A 464 12.43 -3.73 1.40
CA THR A 464 11.09 -3.69 2.01
C THR A 464 10.19 -2.61 1.39
N TRP A 465 10.78 -1.52 0.89
CA TRP A 465 10.05 -0.43 0.24
C TRP A 465 9.53 -0.78 -1.16
N ALA A 466 10.08 -1.80 -1.82
CA ALA A 466 9.61 -2.26 -3.14
C ALA A 466 8.17 -2.79 -3.09
N PHE A 467 7.73 -3.28 -1.93
CA PHE A 467 6.39 -3.83 -1.68
C PHE A 467 5.37 -2.76 -1.23
N VAL A 468 5.81 -1.50 -1.15
CA VAL A 468 4.95 -0.39 -0.73
C VAL A 468 4.88 0.62 -1.88
N PRO A 469 3.72 0.83 -2.51
CA PRO A 469 3.58 1.81 -3.59
C PRO A 469 3.65 3.25 -3.05
N GLY A 470 4.07 4.20 -3.89
CA GLY A 470 4.19 5.64 -3.57
C GLY A 470 5.55 6.03 -2.97
N GLN A 471 5.68 7.27 -2.50
CA GLN A 471 6.85 7.85 -1.82
C GLN A 471 6.50 8.09 -0.36
N THR A 472 5.21 8.32 -0.07
CA THR A 472 4.72 8.53 1.29
C THR A 472 3.72 7.48 1.73
N VAL A 473 3.84 7.03 2.98
CA VAL A 473 3.00 5.97 3.58
C VAL A 473 2.41 6.50 4.87
N ASN A 474 1.19 7.04 4.78
CA ASN A 474 0.54 7.71 5.90
C ASN A 474 -0.02 6.76 6.96
N ARG A 475 -0.07 5.46 6.67
CA ARG A 475 -0.58 4.43 7.56
C ARG A 475 0.14 3.12 7.28
N TRP A 476 0.50 2.43 8.37
CA TRP A 476 1.13 1.12 8.28
C TRP A 476 0.35 0.09 9.07
N GLN A 477 0.37 -1.16 8.61
CA GLN A 477 -0.01 -2.27 9.48
C GLN A 477 0.97 -2.32 10.67
N VAL A 478 0.44 -2.46 11.89
CA VAL A 478 1.26 -2.48 13.12
C VAL A 478 2.31 -3.59 13.05
N ARG A 479 1.96 -4.77 12.52
CA ARG A 479 2.90 -5.89 12.27
C ARG A 479 4.09 -5.45 11.41
N SER A 480 3.85 -4.74 10.31
CA SER A 480 4.90 -4.30 9.40
C SER A 480 5.84 -3.30 10.06
N VAL A 481 5.30 -2.37 10.86
CA VAL A 481 6.13 -1.44 11.65
C VAL A 481 6.96 -2.20 12.67
N ARG A 482 6.39 -3.15 13.41
CA ARG A 482 7.13 -3.98 14.37
C ARG A 482 8.24 -4.78 13.71
N ARG A 483 7.98 -5.43 12.56
CA ARG A 483 9.01 -6.12 11.76
C ARG A 483 10.17 -5.18 11.42
N LEU A 484 9.87 -3.96 10.97
CA LEU A 484 10.91 -2.96 10.69
C LEU A 484 11.66 -2.52 11.96
N LEU A 485 10.95 -2.21 13.05
CA LEU A 485 11.57 -1.85 14.33
C LEU A 485 12.52 -2.96 14.83
N ASN A 486 12.07 -4.22 14.75
CA ASN A 486 12.88 -5.39 15.09
C ASN A 486 14.18 -5.42 14.28
N TRP A 487 14.07 -5.29 12.95
CA TRP A 487 15.22 -5.41 12.06
C TRP A 487 16.16 -4.21 12.07
N TYR A 488 15.67 -2.97 12.21
CA TYR A 488 16.54 -1.82 12.41
C TYR A 488 17.28 -1.89 13.76
N TRP A 489 16.63 -2.36 14.81
CA TRP A 489 17.29 -2.60 16.10
C TRP A 489 18.39 -3.66 15.98
N ARG A 490 18.06 -4.84 15.41
CA ARG A 490 19.03 -5.92 15.19
C ARG A 490 20.17 -5.46 14.28
N HIS A 491 19.89 -4.70 13.22
CA HIS A 491 20.91 -4.15 12.34
C HIS A 491 21.95 -3.34 13.10
N VAL A 492 21.53 -2.41 13.96
CA VAL A 492 22.46 -1.62 14.78
C VAL A 492 23.23 -2.51 15.77
N GLN A 493 22.58 -3.48 16.41
CA GLN A 493 23.29 -4.41 17.29
C GLN A 493 24.35 -5.25 16.54
N LEU A 494 24.07 -5.70 15.33
CA LEU A 494 25.03 -6.43 14.50
C LEU A 494 26.22 -5.55 14.10
N GLN A 495 25.95 -4.29 13.75
CA GLN A 495 27.00 -3.31 13.45
C GLN A 495 27.93 -3.06 14.63
N GLN A 496 27.42 -3.14 15.86
CA GLN A 496 28.17 -2.91 17.09
C GLN A 496 28.70 -4.20 17.75
N SER A 497 28.31 -5.37 17.23
CA SER A 497 28.76 -6.67 17.73
C SER A 497 30.25 -6.86 17.49
N ARG A 498 30.95 -7.43 18.47
CA ARG A 498 32.41 -7.60 18.44
C ARG A 498 32.89 -8.91 17.80
N SER A 499 31.98 -9.86 17.61
CA SER A 499 32.29 -11.19 17.10
C SER A 499 31.06 -11.86 16.48
N LEU A 500 31.29 -12.86 15.64
CA LEU A 500 30.21 -13.66 15.04
C LEU A 500 29.35 -14.39 16.10
N PRO A 501 29.90 -15.02 17.16
CA PRO A 501 29.07 -15.64 18.20
C PRO A 501 28.10 -14.66 18.88
N ILE A 502 28.53 -13.43 19.17
CA ILE A 502 27.65 -12.41 19.76
C ILE A 502 26.57 -12.00 18.75
N ALA A 503 26.93 -11.83 17.48
CA ALA A 503 25.97 -11.50 16.43
C ALA A 503 24.90 -12.60 16.25
N LEU A 504 25.31 -13.87 16.19
CA LEU A 504 24.39 -15.01 16.06
C LEU A 504 23.49 -15.17 17.30
N LYS A 505 24.04 -14.98 18.50
CA LYS A 505 23.27 -14.97 19.74
C LYS A 505 22.25 -13.83 19.76
N THR A 506 22.63 -12.65 19.26
CA THR A 506 21.72 -11.49 19.13
C THR A 506 20.57 -11.80 18.17
N LEU A 507 20.85 -12.46 17.04
CA LEU A 507 19.84 -12.80 16.04
C LEU A 507 18.89 -13.93 16.47
N ALA A 508 19.32 -14.84 17.35
CA ALA A 508 18.62 -16.08 17.67
C ALA A 508 17.23 -15.89 18.29
N GLU A 509 16.95 -14.71 18.86
CA GLU A 509 15.65 -14.38 19.44
C GLU A 509 15.09 -13.08 18.84
N PRO A 510 13.78 -12.97 18.61
CA PRO A 510 13.18 -11.71 18.18
C PRO A 510 13.26 -10.70 19.33
N PRO A 511 13.62 -9.43 19.08
CA PRO A 511 13.56 -8.40 20.12
C PRO A 511 12.09 -8.08 20.43
N ALA A 512 11.83 -7.55 21.63
CA ALA A 512 10.54 -6.98 21.96
C ALA A 512 10.65 -5.45 21.90
N ILE A 513 10.11 -4.84 20.83
CA ILE A 513 10.11 -3.40 20.62
C ILE A 513 8.75 -2.92 20.13
N GLU A 514 8.25 -1.85 20.73
CA GLU A 514 6.93 -1.29 20.43
C GLU A 514 6.95 0.22 20.37
N LEU A 515 6.26 0.78 19.36
CA LEU A 515 5.96 2.20 19.26
C LEU A 515 4.51 2.44 19.67
N ILE A 516 4.30 3.27 20.69
CA ILE A 516 2.97 3.67 21.18
C ILE A 516 2.75 5.17 21.01
N GLY A 517 1.49 5.59 20.95
CA GLY A 517 1.11 7.00 20.74
C GLY A 517 0.47 7.30 19.39
N PRO A 518 0.84 6.65 18.27
CA PRO A 518 0.11 6.85 17.02
C PRO A 518 -1.32 6.32 17.07
N ALA A 519 -2.26 7.02 16.43
CA ALA A 519 -3.67 6.61 16.39
C ALA A 519 -3.84 5.27 15.66
N LEU A 520 -4.64 4.38 16.23
CA LEU A 520 -4.88 3.04 15.69
C LEU A 520 -6.24 2.94 14.99
N SER A 521 -6.28 2.15 13.92
CA SER A 521 -7.52 1.79 13.21
C SER A 521 -7.52 0.30 12.87
N VAL A 522 -8.69 -0.31 12.80
CA VAL A 522 -8.86 -1.72 12.41
C VAL A 522 -9.52 -1.77 11.05
N GLY A 523 -9.09 -2.67 10.16
CA GLY A 523 -9.77 -2.93 8.89
C GLY A 523 -9.28 -4.21 8.25
N GLY A 524 -10.16 -4.94 7.55
CA GLY A 524 -9.85 -6.29 7.04
C GLY A 524 -9.40 -7.28 8.14
N GLY A 525 -9.75 -7.02 9.41
CA GLY A 525 -9.27 -7.76 10.57
C GLY A 525 -7.82 -7.46 11.01
N ARG A 526 -7.15 -6.49 10.38
CA ARG A 526 -5.78 -6.08 10.71
C ARG A 526 -5.79 -4.78 11.50
N ILE A 527 -4.76 -4.55 12.30
CA ILE A 527 -4.55 -3.31 13.05
C ILE A 527 -3.52 -2.46 12.30
N TYR A 528 -3.87 -1.20 12.10
CA TYR A 528 -3.05 -0.20 11.44
C TYR A 528 -2.77 0.96 12.38
N MET A 529 -1.62 1.59 12.21
CA MET A 529 -1.21 2.79 12.92
C MET A 529 -1.01 3.93 11.93
N SER A 530 -1.53 5.11 12.29
CA SER A 530 -1.33 6.35 11.54
C SER A 530 0.11 6.85 11.69
N MET A 531 0.70 7.35 10.61
CA MET A 531 2.01 8.01 10.65
C MET A 531 1.89 9.53 10.84
N THR A 532 0.67 10.06 10.85
CA THR A 532 0.40 11.51 10.89
C THR A 532 -0.48 11.91 12.06
N GLU A 533 -1.35 11.01 12.53
CA GLU A 533 -2.27 11.25 13.64
C GLU A 533 -1.79 10.56 14.91
N LEU A 534 -1.74 11.31 16.01
CA LEU A 534 -1.42 10.80 17.34
C LEU A 534 -2.70 10.64 18.16
N ASP A 535 -2.75 9.58 18.96
CA ASP A 535 -3.71 9.42 20.03
C ASP A 535 -3.45 10.48 21.11
N LYS A 536 -4.45 11.34 21.35
CA LYS A 536 -4.34 12.44 22.32
C LYS A 536 -4.25 11.97 23.78
N THR A 537 -4.56 10.70 24.04
CA THR A 537 -4.57 10.10 25.38
C THR A 537 -3.29 9.35 25.72
N VAL A 538 -2.42 9.10 24.72
CA VAL A 538 -1.21 8.28 24.87
C VAL A 538 0.02 9.10 24.50
N GLU A 539 0.99 9.15 25.40
CA GLU A 539 2.29 9.79 25.13
C GLU A 539 3.11 8.97 24.12
N LEU A 540 3.51 9.61 23.03
CA LEU A 540 4.37 9.02 22.00
C LEU A 540 5.69 8.55 22.61
N SER A 541 5.91 7.23 22.61
CA SER A 541 7.10 6.60 23.18
C SER A 541 7.45 5.29 22.50
N LEU A 542 8.74 4.94 22.54
CA LEU A 542 9.28 3.67 22.09
C LEU A 542 9.70 2.85 23.30
N GLY A 543 9.16 1.65 23.46
CA GLY A 543 9.55 0.70 24.49
C GLY A 543 10.35 -0.44 23.89
N LEU A 544 11.41 -0.89 24.58
CA LEU A 544 12.14 -2.10 24.22
C LEU A 544 12.61 -2.87 25.45
N VAL A 545 12.61 -4.20 25.35
CA VAL A 545 13.27 -5.09 26.32
C VAL A 545 14.70 -5.33 25.85
N LEU A 546 15.65 -5.02 26.72
CA LEU A 546 17.09 -5.15 26.47
C LEU A 546 17.58 -6.59 26.67
N GLU A 547 18.78 -6.89 26.17
CA GLU A 547 19.40 -8.22 26.24
C GLU A 547 19.68 -8.70 27.67
N ASN A 548 19.69 -7.77 28.64
CA ASN A 548 19.80 -8.07 30.07
C ASN A 548 18.43 -8.08 30.79
N ALA A 549 17.34 -8.26 30.04
CA ALA A 549 15.95 -8.28 30.51
C ALA A 549 15.47 -6.99 31.20
N LYS A 550 16.17 -5.86 31.04
CA LYS A 550 15.70 -4.56 31.52
C LYS A 550 14.81 -3.89 30.49
N PHE A 551 13.84 -3.11 30.97
CA PHE A 551 13.00 -2.27 30.12
C PHE A 551 13.65 -0.91 29.88
N LEU A 552 13.72 -0.49 28.62
CA LEU A 552 14.11 0.85 28.22
C LEU A 552 12.90 1.53 27.56
N ARG A 553 12.49 2.69 28.09
CA ARG A 553 11.47 3.55 27.49
C ARG A 553 12.12 4.83 26.99
N ILE A 554 11.97 5.10 25.70
CA ILE A 554 12.41 6.32 25.05
C ILE A 554 11.18 7.22 24.85
N LEU A 555 11.19 8.38 25.50
CA LEU A 555 10.16 9.41 25.32
C LEU A 555 10.51 10.33 24.14
N ASN A 556 9.51 10.99 23.58
CA ASN A 556 9.76 12.06 22.62
C ASN A 556 10.55 13.20 23.28
N GLY A 557 11.68 13.58 22.70
CA GLY A 557 12.54 14.63 23.25
C GLY A 557 13.60 15.12 22.26
N ILE A 558 14.47 16.01 22.72
CA ILE A 558 15.51 16.64 21.88
C ILE A 558 16.46 15.59 21.29
N ASN A 559 16.84 14.58 22.08
CA ASN A 559 17.76 13.51 21.69
C ASN A 559 17.05 12.28 21.08
N SER A 560 15.71 12.25 21.14
CA SER A 560 14.88 11.10 20.77
C SER A 560 13.60 11.59 20.09
N ASN A 561 13.76 12.10 18.87
CA ASN A 561 12.68 12.73 18.12
C ASN A 561 11.82 11.66 17.42
N LEU A 562 10.83 11.14 18.14
CA LEU A 562 9.90 10.11 17.65
C LEU A 562 9.00 10.60 16.50
N PRO A 563 8.53 11.87 16.46
CA PRO A 563 7.85 12.40 15.28
C PRO A 563 8.72 12.34 14.02
N LYS A 564 10.02 12.62 14.11
CA LYS A 564 10.95 12.46 12.99
C LYS A 564 11.13 10.99 12.59
N LEU A 565 11.12 10.06 13.55
CA LEU A 565 11.14 8.62 13.23
C LEU A 565 9.88 8.22 12.45
N MET A 566 8.70 8.67 12.89
CA MET A 566 7.44 8.41 12.19
C MET A 566 7.45 9.01 10.78
N ASP A 567 7.94 10.24 10.62
CA ASP A 567 8.09 10.86 9.30
C ASP A 567 9.13 10.13 8.43
N ALA A 568 10.20 9.59 9.01
CA ALA A 568 11.17 8.77 8.30
C ALA A 568 10.57 7.44 7.81
N PHE A 569 9.71 6.78 8.60
CA PHE A 569 8.92 5.64 8.13
C PHE A 569 7.91 6.04 7.05
N ARG A 570 7.26 7.18 7.21
CA ARG A 570 6.31 7.74 6.25
C ARG A 570 6.98 8.03 4.92
N THR A 571 8.20 8.58 4.92
CA THR A 571 8.92 9.06 3.73
C THR A 571 10.07 8.15 3.29
N ARG A 572 10.17 6.94 3.86
CA ARG A 572 11.14 5.90 3.49
C ARG A 572 12.61 6.31 3.67
N GLN A 573 12.90 7.15 4.65
CA GLN A 573 14.26 7.63 4.91
C GLN A 573 15.08 6.58 5.67
N HIS A 574 15.55 5.55 4.97
CA HIS A 574 16.30 4.42 5.52
C HIS A 574 17.46 4.84 6.45
N GLU A 575 18.30 5.78 6.01
CA GLU A 575 19.44 6.26 6.81
C GLU A 575 19.01 7.04 8.06
N ALA A 576 17.92 7.80 7.99
CA ALA A 576 17.39 8.51 9.15
C ALA A 576 16.90 7.55 10.24
N ILE A 577 16.28 6.43 9.84
CA ILE A 577 15.84 5.38 10.77
C ILE A 577 17.06 4.70 11.43
N LYS A 578 18.11 4.38 10.65
CA LYS A 578 19.37 3.82 11.19
C LYS A 578 20.03 4.75 12.21
N ILE A 579 20.13 6.04 11.90
CA ILE A 579 20.69 7.05 12.81
C ILE A 579 19.88 7.13 14.11
N PHE A 580 18.55 7.10 14.03
CA PHE A 580 17.70 7.07 15.22
C PHE A 580 18.01 5.87 16.11
N PHE A 581 18.09 4.66 15.54
CA PHE A 581 18.37 3.44 16.29
C PHE A 581 19.80 3.37 16.85
N LEU A 582 20.77 4.05 16.23
CA LEU A 582 22.10 4.23 16.83
C LEU A 582 22.03 5.02 18.15
N GLY A 583 21.19 6.05 18.23
CA GLY A 583 20.93 6.77 19.48
C GLY A 583 20.26 5.90 20.55
N VAL A 584 19.32 5.03 20.14
CA VAL A 584 18.71 4.04 21.04
C VAL A 584 19.75 3.06 21.58
N PHE A 585 20.68 2.61 20.72
CA PHE A 585 21.75 1.69 21.12
C PHE A 585 22.67 2.29 22.19
N GLU A 586 23.09 3.55 22.04
CA GLU A 586 23.92 4.21 23.07
C GLU A 586 23.18 4.33 24.41
N SER A 587 21.87 4.54 24.40
CA SER A 587 21.04 4.52 25.62
C SER A 587 20.98 3.13 26.25
N ALA A 588 20.77 2.08 25.44
CA ALA A 588 20.76 0.69 25.89
C ALA A 588 22.13 0.25 26.46
N LYS A 589 23.22 0.78 25.91
CA LYS A 589 24.59 0.49 26.32
C LYS A 589 24.90 1.06 27.70
N GLN A 590 24.39 2.25 28.03
CA GLN A 590 24.48 2.81 29.38
C GLN A 590 23.79 1.93 30.43
N LEU A 591 22.74 1.20 30.03
CA LEU A 591 22.04 0.24 30.90
C LEU A 591 22.65 -1.17 30.91
N GLY A 592 23.71 -1.38 30.12
CA GLY A 592 24.43 -2.66 30.00
C GLY A 592 23.63 -3.76 29.30
N GLY A 593 22.64 -3.41 28.46
CA GLY A 593 21.74 -4.36 27.82
C GLY A 593 21.67 -4.24 26.30
N ALA A 594 22.63 -3.55 25.68
CA ALA A 594 22.64 -3.33 24.23
C ALA A 594 23.02 -4.59 23.42
N LEU A 595 23.80 -5.50 24.01
CA LEU A 595 24.25 -6.76 23.40
C LEU A 595 24.15 -7.88 24.43
N PRO A 596 23.96 -9.14 24.00
CA PRO A 596 24.00 -10.29 24.89
C PRO A 596 25.41 -10.47 25.47
N ILE A 597 25.47 -11.03 26.68
CA ILE A 597 26.72 -11.37 27.40
C ILE A 597 27.38 -12.59 26.77
#